data_AF-A0A0D2MYI4-F1
#
_entry.id   AF-A0A0D2MYI4-F1
#
_cell.length_a   1.000
_cell.length_b   1.000
_cell.length_c   1.000
_cell.angle_alpha   90.00
_cell.angle_beta   90.00
_cell.angle_gamma   90.00
#
_symmetry.space_group_name_H-M   'P 1'
#
loop_
_entity.id
_entity.type
_entity.pdbx_description
1 polymer ?
#
loop_
_entity_poly.entity_id
_entity_poly.type
_entity_poly.pdbx_seq_one_letter_code
_entity_poly.pdbx_strand_id
1 'polypeptide(L)'
;MVQTDTIFNNFAGVRSRTFFVSLLCEFLGVLIFSFLGSTVSGPMGPWVNGLALAVLIYTAANISGGHLNPAVTASTVFCGFYPILRQHLRRAGPARILGGICGSLLVAGLLPGASVGMGDSGPGCFEPAKGLTKSQLFGWEVVMTFTLISAVYACGIAKPGHGSFTPLVVGLTLTACAGTGAQWTGAALNPARVIGPAAVFGCSKSTWWIYVLAQIMAAALACTVFAVVSGFGPLFPVKSMAEFHLTRAQALHLLYTGQPPKSIRESKADDINDVIERIQAEHGRLITLAQKSASGKVPDSDVIQGRDAV
;
A
#
# COMPACT_ATOMS: atom_id res chain seq x y z
N MET A 1 -8.63 7.71 -15.67
CA MET A 1 -9.38 8.29 -14.55
C MET A 1 -9.36 7.26 -13.42
N VAL A 2 -8.38 7.33 -12.50
CA VAL A 2 -8.53 6.60 -11.23
C VAL A 2 -9.64 7.35 -10.52
N GLN A 3 -10.78 6.71 -10.26
CA GLN A 3 -11.87 7.30 -9.50
C GLN A 3 -11.33 7.72 -8.12
N THR A 4 -10.94 8.99 -8.01
CA THR A 4 -10.56 9.67 -6.76
C THR A 4 -11.70 9.68 -5.75
N ASP A 5 -12.91 9.34 -6.21
CA ASP A 5 -14.08 8.93 -5.44
C ASP A 5 -13.75 7.87 -4.37
N THR A 6 -12.75 7.01 -4.59
CA THR A 6 -12.48 5.87 -3.68
C THR A 6 -11.76 6.22 -2.37
N ILE A 7 -10.94 7.28 -2.33
CA ILE A 7 -10.20 7.63 -1.10
C ILE A 7 -11.17 8.17 -0.03
N PHE A 8 -12.23 8.88 -0.47
CA PHE A 8 -13.16 9.56 0.43
C PHE A 8 -14.61 9.04 0.42
N ASN A 9 -15.12 8.36 -0.62
CA ASN A 9 -16.49 7.80 -0.56
C ASN A 9 -16.64 6.63 0.43
N ASN A 10 -15.51 6.11 0.93
CA ASN A 10 -15.49 5.14 2.04
C ASN A 10 -15.52 5.78 3.44
N PHE A 11 -15.77 7.10 3.55
CA PHE A 11 -16.01 7.74 4.85
C PHE A 11 -17.32 7.35 5.53
N ALA A 12 -18.19 6.59 4.84
CA ALA A 12 -19.26 5.81 5.46
C ALA A 12 -18.65 4.94 6.57
N GLY A 13 -19.08 5.20 7.81
CA GLY A 13 -18.38 4.80 9.04
C GLY A 13 -17.95 3.34 9.11
N VAL A 14 -17.12 3.03 10.11
CA VAL A 14 -16.57 1.71 10.48
C VAL A 14 -17.55 0.50 10.42
N ARG A 15 -18.84 0.74 10.29
CA ARG A 15 -19.91 -0.25 10.15
C ARG A 15 -20.47 -0.38 8.73
N SER A 16 -19.89 0.27 7.72
CA SER A 16 -20.40 0.25 6.35
C SER A 16 -20.11 -1.09 5.67
N ARG A 17 -21.00 -1.52 4.78
CA ARG A 17 -20.83 -2.74 3.97
C ARG A 17 -19.51 -2.70 3.20
N THR A 18 -19.20 -1.58 2.57
CA THR A 18 -17.98 -1.38 1.77
C THR A 18 -16.71 -1.57 2.59
N PHE A 19 -16.72 -1.17 3.86
CA PHE A 19 -15.61 -1.41 4.78
C PHE A 19 -15.36 -2.91 5.01
N PHE A 20 -16.40 -3.68 5.30
CA PHE A 20 -16.27 -5.14 5.48
C PHE A 20 -15.84 -5.85 4.20
N VAL A 21 -16.40 -5.45 3.06
CA VAL A 21 -16.00 -5.99 1.75
C VAL A 21 -14.52 -5.69 1.47
N SER A 22 -14.04 -4.49 1.80
CA SER A 22 -12.62 -4.13 1.63
C SER A 22 -11.70 -5.00 2.49
N LEU A 23 -12.06 -5.24 3.76
CA LEU A 23 -11.29 -6.12 4.64
C LEU A 23 -11.27 -7.57 4.15
N LEU A 24 -12.42 -8.08 3.71
CA LEU A 24 -12.53 -9.43 3.16
C LEU A 24 -11.71 -9.56 1.88
N CYS A 25 -11.73 -8.54 1.01
CA CYS A 25 -10.94 -8.49 -0.21
C CYS A 25 -9.43 -8.54 0.08
N GLU A 26 -8.94 -7.79 1.07
CA GLU A 26 -7.54 -7.83 1.49
C GLU A 26 -7.17 -9.18 2.14
N PHE A 27 -8.06 -9.75 2.95
CA PHE A 27 -7.87 -11.09 3.54
C PHE A 27 -7.78 -12.17 2.45
N LEU A 28 -8.78 -12.25 1.57
CA LEU A 28 -8.85 -13.25 0.50
C LEU A 28 -7.72 -13.07 -0.51
N GLY A 29 -7.41 -11.83 -0.87
CA GLY A 29 -6.30 -11.52 -1.76
C GLY A 29 -4.98 -12.01 -1.19
N VAL A 30 -4.67 -11.75 0.09
CA VAL A 30 -3.43 -12.24 0.71
C VAL A 30 -3.44 -13.76 0.91
N LEU A 31 -4.60 -14.35 1.21
CA LEU A 31 -4.77 -15.80 1.30
C LEU A 31 -4.43 -16.48 -0.03
N ILE A 32 -5.05 -16.05 -1.13
CA ILE A 32 -4.82 -16.61 -2.46
C ILE A 32 -3.39 -16.33 -2.90
N PHE A 33 -2.90 -15.11 -2.65
CA PHE A 33 -1.52 -14.77 -2.91
C PHE A 33 -0.60 -15.77 -2.20
N SER A 34 -0.78 -16.00 -0.89
CA SER A 34 0.06 -16.90 -0.07
C SER A 34 0.00 -18.34 -0.50
N PHE A 35 -1.18 -18.81 -0.92
CA PHE A 35 -1.30 -20.11 -1.53
C PHE A 35 -0.49 -20.22 -2.84
N LEU A 36 -0.75 -19.34 -3.82
CA LEU A 36 -0.11 -19.43 -5.14
C LEU A 36 1.41 -19.21 -5.09
N GLY A 37 1.87 -18.28 -4.26
CA GLY A 37 3.28 -17.93 -4.18
C GLY A 37 4.15 -18.96 -3.46
N SER A 38 3.55 -19.78 -2.60
CA SER A 38 4.27 -20.77 -1.79
C SER A 38 4.29 -22.16 -2.42
N THR A 39 3.46 -22.42 -3.43
CA THR A 39 3.35 -23.72 -4.11
C THR A 39 4.29 -23.88 -5.31
N VAL A 40 5.02 -22.81 -5.68
CA VAL A 40 5.96 -22.83 -6.82
C VAL A 40 7.34 -22.37 -6.36
N SER A 41 8.36 -23.13 -6.72
CA SER A 41 9.77 -22.85 -6.44
C SER A 41 10.61 -22.87 -7.72
N GLY A 42 11.91 -22.58 -7.59
CA GLY A 42 12.83 -22.56 -8.73
C GLY A 42 12.59 -21.40 -9.70
N PRO A 43 12.97 -21.54 -10.99
CA PRO A 43 12.96 -20.44 -11.96
C PRO A 43 11.59 -19.81 -12.20
N MET A 44 10.50 -20.55 -11.97
CA MET A 44 9.13 -20.05 -12.15
C MET A 44 8.59 -19.30 -10.93
N GLY A 45 9.20 -19.45 -9.75
CA GLY A 45 8.74 -18.83 -8.50
C GLY A 45 8.55 -17.30 -8.62
N PRO A 46 9.53 -16.54 -9.13
CA PRO A 46 9.41 -15.10 -9.35
C PRO A 46 8.27 -14.70 -10.29
N TRP A 47 8.06 -15.44 -11.38
CA TRP A 47 7.01 -15.17 -12.35
C TRP A 47 5.62 -15.41 -11.76
N VAL A 48 5.42 -16.55 -11.10
CA VAL A 48 4.14 -16.88 -10.47
C VAL A 48 3.82 -15.89 -9.36
N ASN A 49 4.79 -15.53 -8.52
CA ASN A 49 4.56 -14.54 -7.46
C ASN A 49 4.22 -13.16 -8.01
N GLY A 50 4.96 -12.65 -8.99
CA GLY A 50 4.67 -11.33 -9.56
C GLY A 50 3.36 -11.26 -10.33
N LEU A 51 3.07 -12.26 -11.17
CA LEU A 51 1.80 -12.31 -11.92
C LEU A 51 0.60 -12.53 -11.00
N ALA A 52 0.72 -13.38 -9.98
CA ALA A 52 -0.33 -13.54 -8.97
C ALA A 52 -0.61 -12.22 -8.24
N LEU A 53 0.45 -11.50 -7.85
CA LEU A 53 0.28 -10.17 -7.24
C LEU A 53 -0.43 -9.21 -8.19
N ALA A 54 0.00 -9.11 -9.45
CA ALA A 54 -0.63 -8.24 -10.44
C ALA A 54 -2.13 -8.52 -10.60
N VAL A 55 -2.50 -9.79 -10.80
CA VAL A 55 -3.90 -10.20 -10.97
C VAL A 55 -4.72 -9.89 -9.74
N LEU A 56 -4.20 -10.18 -8.54
CA LEU A 56 -4.92 -9.91 -7.30
C LEU A 56 -5.06 -8.42 -7.01
N ILE A 57 -4.08 -7.60 -7.40
CA ILE A 57 -4.24 -6.14 -7.34
C ILE A 57 -5.30 -5.69 -8.35
N TYR A 58 -5.35 -6.23 -9.58
CA TYR A 58 -6.41 -5.89 -10.55
C TYR A 58 -7.82 -6.15 -10.00
N THR A 59 -8.01 -7.26 -9.29
CA THR A 59 -9.32 -7.62 -8.73
C THR A 59 -9.66 -6.87 -7.45
N ALA A 60 -8.65 -6.43 -6.69
CA ALA A 60 -8.84 -5.78 -5.40
C ALA A 60 -8.79 -4.24 -5.44
N ALA A 61 -8.08 -3.64 -6.42
CA ALA A 61 -7.77 -2.21 -6.44
C ALA A 61 -9.01 -1.31 -6.36
N ASN A 62 -10.07 -1.66 -7.11
CA ASN A 62 -11.31 -0.89 -7.14
C ASN A 62 -12.22 -1.12 -5.91
N ILE A 63 -11.85 -2.07 -5.03
CA ILE A 63 -12.63 -2.41 -3.84
C ILE A 63 -11.93 -1.89 -2.58
N SER A 64 -10.69 -2.32 -2.35
CA SER A 64 -9.93 -2.04 -1.12
C SER A 64 -8.71 -1.14 -1.33
N GLY A 65 -8.37 -0.81 -2.57
CA GLY A 65 -7.07 -0.25 -2.96
C GLY A 65 -6.01 -1.32 -3.26
N GLY A 66 -6.31 -2.60 -2.99
CA GLY A 66 -5.47 -3.73 -3.42
C GLY A 66 -4.05 -3.68 -2.88
N HIS A 67 -3.84 -3.29 -1.62
CA HIS A 67 -2.48 -3.21 -1.09
C HIS A 67 -1.84 -4.59 -0.95
N LEU A 68 -2.61 -5.58 -0.47
CA LEU A 68 -2.21 -7.00 -0.31
C LEU A 68 -0.87 -7.22 0.43
N ASN A 69 -0.38 -6.18 1.10
CA ASN A 69 0.93 -6.11 1.70
C ASN A 69 0.89 -5.11 2.88
N PRO A 70 1.16 -5.56 4.12
CA PRO A 70 1.24 -4.66 5.26
C PRO A 70 2.29 -3.56 5.14
N ALA A 71 3.41 -3.76 4.43
CA ALA A 71 4.43 -2.72 4.22
C ALA A 71 3.96 -1.62 3.26
N VAL A 72 3.31 -1.99 2.15
CA VAL A 72 2.64 -1.02 1.25
C VAL A 72 1.62 -0.20 2.04
N THR A 73 0.81 -0.89 2.84
CA THR A 73 -0.19 -0.24 3.69
C THR A 73 0.42 0.72 4.72
N ALA A 74 1.51 0.32 5.37
CA ALA A 74 2.22 1.18 6.30
C ALA A 74 2.75 2.43 5.60
N SER A 75 3.32 2.28 4.40
CA SER A 75 3.84 3.42 3.63
C SER A 75 2.76 4.43 3.31
N THR A 76 1.60 3.97 2.83
CA THR A 76 0.51 4.89 2.45
C THR A 76 -0.10 5.61 3.65
N VAL A 77 -0.06 4.98 4.84
CA VAL A 77 -0.40 5.63 6.11
C VAL A 77 0.67 6.65 6.53
N PHE A 78 1.95 6.31 6.47
CA PHE A 78 3.05 7.23 6.79
C PHE A 78 3.00 8.50 5.94
N CYS A 79 2.57 8.36 4.69
CA CYS A 79 2.44 9.47 3.75
C CYS A 79 1.11 10.22 3.83
N GLY A 80 0.19 9.84 4.73
CA GLY A 80 -1.09 10.53 4.89
C GLY A 80 -2.06 10.34 3.72
N PHE A 81 -1.94 9.25 2.96
CA PHE A 81 -2.95 8.86 1.97
C PHE A 81 -4.09 8.05 2.60
N TYR A 82 -3.82 7.40 3.73
CA TYR A 82 -4.81 6.64 4.49
C TYR A 82 -4.71 6.90 5.99
N PRO A 83 -5.83 6.83 6.74
CA PRO A 83 -5.84 7.08 8.17
C PRO A 83 -5.25 5.92 8.99
N ILE A 84 -4.79 6.22 10.22
CA ILE A 84 -4.11 5.25 11.10
C ILE A 84 -5.11 4.24 11.71
N LEU A 85 -6.21 4.75 12.30
CA LEU A 85 -7.19 3.97 13.07
C LEU A 85 -8.28 3.35 12.19
N ARG A 86 -8.56 3.95 11.03
CA ARG A 86 -9.53 3.43 10.05
C ARG A 86 -8.82 2.63 8.97
N GLN A 87 -9.46 1.52 8.59
CA GLN A 87 -9.10 0.60 7.51
C GLN A 87 -7.74 -0.10 7.63
N HIS A 88 -6.62 0.58 7.87
CA HIS A 88 -5.32 0.06 7.40
C HIS A 88 -4.44 -0.63 8.46
N LEU A 89 -4.13 0.02 9.59
CA LEU A 89 -3.19 -0.56 10.58
C LEU A 89 -3.87 -1.48 11.61
N ARG A 90 -5.01 -1.05 12.19
CA ARG A 90 -5.68 -1.80 13.28
C ARG A 90 -6.57 -2.96 12.82
N ARG A 91 -6.94 -3.04 11.54
CA ARG A 91 -7.89 -4.05 11.03
C ARG A 91 -7.46 -4.72 9.72
N ALA A 92 -7.08 -3.97 8.68
CA ALA A 92 -6.58 -4.60 7.46
C ALA A 92 -5.18 -5.20 7.64
N GLY A 93 -4.34 -4.65 8.53
CA GLY A 93 -3.09 -5.30 8.97
C GLY A 93 -3.36 -6.73 9.47
N PRO A 94 -4.15 -6.90 10.55
CA PRO A 94 -4.56 -8.21 11.02
C PRO A 94 -5.25 -9.09 9.97
N ALA A 95 -6.13 -8.52 9.14
CA ALA A 95 -6.80 -9.28 8.07
C ALA A 95 -5.80 -9.84 7.04
N ARG A 96 -4.77 -9.08 6.66
CA ARG A 96 -3.71 -9.55 5.76
C ARG A 96 -2.84 -10.62 6.41
N ILE A 97 -2.45 -10.42 7.69
CA ILE A 97 -1.70 -11.45 8.44
C ILE A 97 -2.51 -12.74 8.54
N LEU A 98 -3.80 -12.65 8.89
CA LEU A 98 -4.71 -13.80 8.94
C LEU A 98 -4.86 -14.45 7.56
N GLY A 99 -4.93 -13.65 6.49
CA GLY A 99 -4.90 -14.15 5.12
C GLY A 99 -3.64 -14.96 4.83
N GLY A 100 -2.47 -14.46 5.23
CA GLY A 100 -1.19 -15.17 5.09
C GLY A 100 -1.15 -16.50 5.84
N ILE A 101 -1.66 -16.51 7.08
CA ILE A 101 -1.78 -17.72 7.91
C ILE A 101 -2.73 -18.72 7.25
N CYS A 102 -3.94 -18.30 6.88
CA CYS A 102 -4.92 -19.17 6.22
C CYS A 102 -4.42 -19.69 4.87
N GLY A 103 -3.72 -18.86 4.09
CA GLY A 103 -3.10 -19.29 2.84
C GLY A 103 -2.03 -20.35 3.08
N SER A 104 -1.21 -20.20 4.12
CA SER A 104 -0.19 -21.18 4.50
C SER A 104 -0.81 -22.48 5.03
N LEU A 105 -1.93 -22.40 5.76
CA LEU A 105 -2.72 -23.57 6.16
C LEU A 105 -3.31 -24.32 4.95
N LEU A 106 -3.79 -23.59 3.93
CA LEU A 106 -4.24 -24.22 2.69
C LEU A 106 -3.10 -24.94 1.98
N VAL A 107 -1.90 -24.37 1.99
CA VAL A 107 -0.71 -25.05 1.44
C VAL A 107 -0.40 -26.32 2.23
N ALA A 108 -0.41 -26.26 3.56
CA ALA A 108 -0.21 -27.43 4.41
C ALA A 108 -1.28 -28.53 4.21
N GLY A 109 -2.52 -28.16 3.84
CA GLY A 109 -3.61 -29.12 3.62
C GLY A 109 -3.71 -29.67 2.19
N LEU A 110 -3.29 -28.90 1.18
CA LEU A 110 -3.50 -29.22 -0.23
C LEU A 110 -2.24 -29.66 -0.98
N LEU A 111 -1.04 -29.22 -0.55
CA LEU A 111 0.19 -29.54 -1.25
C LEU A 111 0.73 -30.91 -0.77
N PRO A 112 0.94 -31.88 -1.67
CA PRO A 112 1.52 -33.17 -1.30
C PRO A 112 2.86 -33.01 -0.60
N GLY A 113 3.02 -33.67 0.55
CA GLY A 113 4.23 -33.60 1.36
C GLY A 113 4.36 -32.36 2.25
N ALA A 114 3.41 -31.43 2.19
CA ALA A 114 3.33 -30.31 3.14
C ALA A 114 2.54 -30.70 4.40
N SER A 115 2.92 -30.16 5.56
CA SER A 115 2.19 -30.32 6.82
C SER A 115 2.51 -29.17 7.79
N VAL A 116 1.66 -28.97 8.80
CA VAL A 116 1.92 -27.98 9.86
C VAL A 116 3.19 -28.39 10.63
N GLY A 117 4.06 -27.42 10.94
CA GLY A 117 5.25 -27.67 11.76
C GLY A 117 6.47 -28.26 11.04
N MET A 118 6.54 -28.19 9.71
CA MET A 118 7.70 -28.66 8.92
C MET A 118 9.04 -27.94 9.16
N GLY A 119 9.05 -26.89 9.97
CA GLY A 119 10.20 -26.01 10.15
C GLY A 119 10.60 -25.32 8.84
N ASP A 120 11.90 -25.10 8.67
CA ASP A 120 12.48 -24.33 7.56
C ASP A 120 12.26 -24.97 6.17
N SER A 121 11.83 -26.24 6.13
CA SER A 121 11.46 -26.94 4.89
C SER A 121 10.02 -26.67 4.42
N GLY A 122 9.25 -25.92 5.22
CA GLY A 122 7.87 -25.56 4.89
C GLY A 122 7.78 -24.76 3.58
N PRO A 123 6.81 -25.05 2.70
CA PRO A 123 6.61 -24.25 1.50
C PRO A 123 6.31 -22.78 1.85
N GLY A 124 6.92 -21.85 1.12
CA GLY A 124 6.77 -20.41 1.39
C GLY A 124 7.55 -19.90 2.61
N CYS A 125 8.38 -20.72 3.25
CA CYS A 125 9.30 -20.25 4.28
C CYS A 125 10.45 -19.41 3.69
N PHE A 126 10.75 -18.28 4.33
CA PHE A 126 11.76 -17.32 3.89
C PHE A 126 13.02 -17.44 4.73
N GLU A 127 13.93 -18.31 4.33
CA GLU A 127 15.22 -18.47 5.00
C GLU A 127 16.35 -17.70 4.31
N PRO A 128 17.21 -17.00 5.07
CA PRO A 128 18.40 -16.42 4.50
C PRO A 128 19.35 -17.51 4.00
N ALA A 129 20.05 -17.24 2.90
CA ALA A 129 21.09 -18.12 2.39
C ALA A 129 22.18 -18.39 3.44
N LYS A 130 22.79 -19.57 3.38
CA LYS A 130 23.89 -19.94 4.27
C LYS A 130 25.01 -18.90 4.17
N GLY A 131 25.44 -18.38 5.32
CA GLY A 131 26.49 -17.36 5.40
C GLY A 131 26.02 -15.91 5.22
N LEU A 132 24.73 -15.68 4.91
CA LEU A 132 24.18 -14.33 4.85
C LEU A 132 24.03 -13.76 6.26
N THR A 133 24.64 -12.61 6.52
CA THR A 133 24.53 -11.92 7.81
C THR A 133 23.14 -11.29 8.00
N LYS A 134 22.78 -11.02 9.25
CA LYS A 134 21.50 -10.33 9.59
C LYS A 134 21.39 -8.94 8.96
N SER A 135 22.50 -8.21 8.85
CA SER A 135 22.54 -6.88 8.21
C SER A 135 22.36 -6.98 6.69
N GLN A 136 22.95 -7.99 6.05
CA GLN A 136 22.72 -8.27 4.63
C GLN A 136 21.26 -8.66 4.37
N LEU A 137 20.68 -9.55 5.19
CA LEU A 137 19.25 -9.88 5.13
C LEU A 137 18.38 -8.61 5.19
N PHE A 138 18.64 -7.77 6.19
CA PHE A 138 17.95 -6.50 6.34
C PHE A 138 18.09 -5.61 5.09
N GLY A 139 19.32 -5.44 4.58
CA GLY A 139 19.58 -4.61 3.40
C GLY A 139 18.87 -5.09 2.15
N TRP A 140 18.89 -6.39 1.88
CA TRP A 140 18.18 -7.01 0.75
C TRP A 140 16.68 -6.72 0.80
N GLU A 141 16.06 -6.99 1.96
CA GLU A 141 14.63 -6.78 2.12
C GLU A 141 14.25 -5.30 2.09
N VAL A 142 15.11 -4.39 2.60
CA VAL A 142 14.89 -2.94 2.46
C VAL A 142 14.86 -2.54 0.99
N VAL A 143 15.89 -2.90 0.21
CA VAL A 143 16.03 -2.47 -1.20
C VAL A 143 14.88 -3.01 -2.05
N MET A 144 14.57 -4.30 -1.91
CA MET A 144 13.51 -4.93 -2.70
C MET A 144 12.12 -4.39 -2.33
N THR A 145 11.83 -4.24 -1.03
CA THR A 145 10.54 -3.71 -0.59
C THR A 145 10.38 -2.24 -0.96
N PHE A 146 11.46 -1.46 -0.87
CA PHE A 146 11.48 -0.06 -1.31
C PHE A 146 11.16 0.03 -2.81
N THR A 147 11.76 -0.83 -3.61
CA THR A 147 11.53 -0.88 -5.07
C THR A 147 10.08 -1.21 -5.38
N LEU A 148 9.51 -2.22 -4.71
CA LEU A 148 8.09 -2.59 -4.85
C LEU A 148 7.15 -1.44 -4.48
N ILE A 149 7.37 -0.81 -3.32
CA ILE A 149 6.55 0.32 -2.87
C ILE A 149 6.73 1.51 -3.81
N SER A 150 7.93 1.73 -4.35
CA SER A 150 8.18 2.80 -5.32
C SER A 150 7.37 2.62 -6.60
N ALA A 151 7.22 1.40 -7.10
CA ALA A 151 6.33 1.10 -8.21
C ALA A 151 4.87 1.43 -7.89
N VAL A 152 4.41 1.11 -6.66
CA VAL A 152 3.06 1.46 -6.19
C VAL A 152 2.84 2.97 -6.23
N TYR A 153 3.78 3.78 -5.72
CA TYR A 153 3.63 5.23 -5.75
C TYR A 153 3.73 5.80 -7.15
N ALA A 154 4.79 5.48 -7.89
CA ALA A 154 5.05 6.05 -9.21
C ALA A 154 3.90 5.78 -10.20
N CYS A 155 3.30 4.59 -10.13
CA CYS A 155 2.23 4.20 -11.04
C CYS A 155 0.84 4.55 -10.52
N GLY A 156 0.57 4.29 -9.22
CA GLY A 156 -0.77 4.33 -8.65
C GLY A 156 -1.14 5.63 -7.94
N ILE A 157 -0.18 6.23 -7.23
CA ILE A 157 -0.44 7.37 -6.32
C ILE A 157 -0.06 8.70 -6.96
N ALA A 158 1.17 8.80 -7.47
CA ALA A 158 1.68 9.99 -8.14
C ALA A 158 0.88 10.29 -9.41
N LYS A 159 0.78 11.58 -9.77
CA LYS A 159 0.12 12.05 -10.99
C LYS A 159 1.15 12.67 -11.94
N PRO A 160 1.07 12.39 -13.27
CA PRO A 160 -0.03 11.73 -13.99
C PRO A 160 -0.15 10.20 -13.79
N GLY A 161 0.88 9.53 -13.25
CA GLY A 161 0.87 8.09 -12.96
C GLY A 161 0.73 7.20 -14.19
N HIS A 162 0.52 5.90 -13.98
CA HIS A 162 0.36 4.91 -15.07
C HIS A 162 -1.00 4.18 -15.04
N GLY A 163 -1.96 4.68 -14.26
CA GLY A 163 -3.38 4.27 -14.33
C GLY A 163 -3.59 2.76 -14.23
N SER A 164 -4.27 2.17 -15.22
CA SER A 164 -4.60 0.74 -15.27
C SER A 164 -3.40 -0.18 -15.43
N PHE A 165 -2.21 0.33 -15.76
CA PHE A 165 -0.97 -0.48 -15.80
C PHE A 165 -0.34 -0.68 -14.41
N THR A 166 -0.78 0.08 -13.40
CA THR A 166 -0.22 -0.01 -12.03
C THR A 166 -0.13 -1.44 -11.50
N PRO A 167 -1.19 -2.27 -11.54
CA PRO A 167 -1.13 -3.62 -10.99
C PRO A 167 -0.08 -4.49 -11.70
N LEU A 168 0.02 -4.39 -13.03
CA LEU A 168 1.00 -5.11 -13.83
C LEU A 168 2.43 -4.68 -13.48
N VAL A 169 2.70 -3.37 -13.39
CA VAL A 169 4.05 -2.86 -13.06
C VAL A 169 4.46 -3.29 -11.65
N VAL A 170 3.54 -3.25 -10.67
CA VAL A 170 3.81 -3.74 -9.31
C VAL A 170 4.14 -5.24 -9.31
N GLY A 171 3.39 -6.05 -10.06
CA GLY A 171 3.67 -7.47 -10.20
C GLY A 171 5.01 -7.77 -10.88
N LEU A 172 5.31 -7.08 -11.99
CA LEU A 172 6.60 -7.21 -12.68
C LEU A 172 7.78 -6.75 -11.79
N THR A 173 7.56 -5.74 -10.96
CA THR A 173 8.55 -5.31 -9.96
C THR A 173 8.82 -6.41 -8.94
N LEU A 174 7.77 -7.09 -8.45
CA LEU A 174 7.94 -8.27 -7.60
C LEU A 174 8.67 -9.39 -8.33
N THR A 175 8.35 -9.67 -9.60
CA THR A 175 9.08 -10.67 -10.39
C THR A 175 10.56 -10.33 -10.51
N ALA A 176 10.91 -9.08 -10.79
CA ALA A 176 12.31 -8.65 -10.89
C ALA A 176 13.06 -8.77 -9.55
N CYS A 177 12.42 -8.32 -8.46
CA CYS A 177 12.99 -8.42 -7.12
C CYS A 177 13.18 -9.89 -6.70
N ALA A 178 12.16 -10.72 -6.90
CA ALA A 178 12.24 -12.15 -6.58
C ALA A 178 13.25 -12.89 -7.47
N GLY A 179 13.33 -12.56 -8.76
CA GLY A 179 14.33 -13.14 -9.67
C GLY A 179 15.77 -12.85 -9.25
N THR A 180 16.00 -11.73 -8.57
CA THR A 180 17.33 -11.33 -8.10
C THR A 180 17.62 -11.81 -6.67
N GLY A 181 16.64 -11.64 -5.78
CA GLY A 181 16.81 -11.77 -4.32
C GLY A 181 16.36 -13.09 -3.71
N ALA A 182 15.57 -13.92 -4.42
CA ALA A 182 15.00 -15.13 -3.82
C ALA A 182 16.07 -16.13 -3.36
N GLN A 183 17.18 -16.23 -4.08
CA GLN A 183 18.32 -17.08 -3.68
C GLN A 183 19.04 -16.60 -2.41
N TRP A 184 18.85 -15.34 -2.01
CA TRP A 184 19.53 -14.72 -0.86
C TRP A 184 18.64 -14.66 0.37
N THR A 185 17.38 -14.23 0.23
CA THR A 185 16.43 -14.03 1.35
C THR A 185 15.06 -14.69 1.10
N GLY A 186 14.89 -15.42 0.00
CA GLY A 186 13.56 -15.83 -0.48
C GLY A 186 12.72 -14.70 -1.08
N ALA A 187 13.16 -13.44 -0.97
CA ALA A 187 12.48 -12.25 -1.47
C ALA A 187 11.03 -12.14 -0.96
N ALA A 188 10.89 -11.88 0.35
CA ALA A 188 9.59 -11.85 0.99
C ALA A 188 8.78 -10.59 0.65
N LEU A 189 9.42 -9.41 0.78
CA LEU A 189 8.88 -8.08 0.46
C LEU A 189 7.53 -7.72 1.11
N ASN A 190 7.00 -8.55 2.00
CA ASN A 190 5.64 -8.47 2.50
C ASN A 190 5.53 -9.12 3.90
N PRO A 191 5.16 -8.38 4.95
CA PRO A 191 5.12 -8.95 6.30
C PRO A 191 4.13 -10.11 6.44
N ALA A 192 3.01 -10.10 5.70
CA ALA A 192 2.04 -11.20 5.74
C ALA A 192 2.57 -12.49 5.11
N ARG A 193 3.41 -12.35 4.07
CA ARG A 193 4.14 -13.46 3.45
C ARG A 193 5.16 -14.08 4.39
N VAL A 194 5.78 -13.30 5.25
CA VAL A 194 6.75 -13.83 6.24
C VAL A 194 6.03 -14.51 7.40
N ILE A 195 5.04 -13.81 7.98
CA ILE A 195 4.41 -14.23 9.24
C ILE A 195 3.53 -15.47 9.04
N GLY A 196 2.83 -15.60 7.91
CA GLY A 196 1.93 -16.74 7.66
C GLY A 196 2.64 -18.09 7.71
N PRO A 197 3.64 -18.32 6.84
CA PRO A 197 4.45 -19.54 6.83
C PRO A 197 5.21 -19.74 8.14
N ALA A 198 5.78 -18.68 8.73
CA ALA A 198 6.45 -18.78 10.03
C ALA A 198 5.52 -19.28 11.14
N ALA A 199 4.25 -18.84 11.15
CA ALA A 199 3.26 -19.28 12.12
C ALA A 199 2.76 -20.71 11.89
N VAL A 200 2.64 -21.14 10.63
CA VAL A 200 2.07 -22.46 10.28
C VAL A 200 3.15 -23.55 10.25
N PHE A 201 4.27 -23.30 9.60
CA PHE A 201 5.35 -24.26 9.46
C PHE A 201 6.38 -24.16 10.59
N GLY A 202 6.43 -23.04 11.31
CA GLY A 202 7.41 -22.85 12.39
C GLY A 202 8.83 -22.55 11.88
N CYS A 203 8.95 -21.94 10.69
CA CYS A 203 10.22 -21.50 10.12
C CYS A 203 10.64 -20.09 10.57
N SER A 204 11.84 -19.68 10.19
CA SER A 204 12.37 -18.32 10.34
C SER A 204 12.35 -17.79 11.77
N LYS A 205 12.36 -18.67 12.78
CA LYS A 205 12.11 -18.31 14.19
C LYS A 205 13.04 -17.20 14.71
N SER A 206 14.28 -17.16 14.22
CA SER A 206 15.29 -16.19 14.64
C SER A 206 15.38 -14.94 13.75
N THR A 207 14.71 -14.94 12.59
CA THR A 207 14.92 -13.98 11.50
C THR A 207 13.65 -13.29 11.01
N TRP A 208 12.45 -13.85 11.23
CA TRP A 208 11.18 -13.31 10.72
C TRP A 208 10.97 -11.82 11.05
N TRP A 209 11.37 -11.39 12.26
CA TRP A 209 11.24 -10.01 12.71
C TRP A 209 12.16 -9.06 11.92
N ILE A 210 13.30 -9.54 11.42
CA ILE A 210 14.24 -8.77 10.61
C ILE A 210 13.60 -8.45 9.26
N TYR A 211 12.95 -9.42 8.63
CA TYR A 211 12.19 -9.20 7.40
C TYR A 211 11.12 -8.12 7.60
N VAL A 212 10.31 -8.25 8.64
CA VAL A 212 9.24 -7.30 8.94
C VAL A 212 9.82 -5.90 9.20
N LEU A 213 10.89 -5.79 10.00
CA LEU A 213 11.53 -4.51 10.31
C LEU A 213 12.10 -3.86 9.03
N ALA A 214 12.79 -4.63 8.19
CA ALA A 214 13.33 -4.16 6.92
C ALA A 214 12.23 -3.64 5.98
N GLN A 215 11.12 -4.37 5.88
CA GLN A 215 9.99 -4.00 5.04
C GLN A 215 9.27 -2.74 5.53
N ILE A 216 9.15 -2.54 6.85
CA ILE A 216 8.61 -1.31 7.43
C ILE A 216 9.58 -0.13 7.29
N MET A 217 10.89 -0.37 7.40
CA MET A 217 11.89 0.67 7.11
C MET A 217 11.80 1.12 5.64
N ALA A 218 11.70 0.18 4.71
CA ALA A 218 11.49 0.48 3.30
C ALA A 218 10.22 1.31 3.05
N ALA A 219 9.13 1.01 3.76
CA ALA A 219 7.90 1.80 3.70
C ALA A 219 8.11 3.26 4.13
N ALA A 220 8.87 3.51 5.20
CA ALA A 220 9.19 4.87 5.62
C ALA A 220 10.14 5.59 4.65
N LEU A 221 11.13 4.88 4.09
CA LEU A 221 12.03 5.44 3.07
C LEU A 221 11.28 5.81 1.78
N ALA A 222 10.45 4.90 1.27
CA ALA A 222 9.63 5.16 0.09
C ALA A 222 8.70 6.35 0.35
N CYS A 223 8.05 6.40 1.50
CA CYS A 223 7.24 7.56 1.84
C CYS A 223 8.03 8.88 1.82
N THR A 224 9.24 8.90 2.40
CA THR A 224 10.09 10.10 2.41
C THR A 224 10.42 10.55 0.99
N VAL A 225 10.89 9.64 0.14
CA VAL A 225 11.27 9.94 -1.25
C VAL A 225 10.07 10.43 -2.05
N PHE A 226 8.92 9.75 -1.96
CA PHE A 226 7.74 10.15 -2.72
C PHE A 226 7.08 11.41 -2.19
N ALA A 227 7.13 11.67 -0.88
CA ALA A 227 6.65 12.92 -0.32
C ALA A 227 7.46 14.13 -0.81
N VAL A 228 8.78 13.97 -1.02
CA VAL A 228 9.62 15.03 -1.60
C VAL A 228 9.22 15.33 -3.06
N VAL A 229 8.87 14.31 -3.83
CA VAL A 229 8.57 14.46 -5.28
C VAL A 229 7.12 14.85 -5.55
N SER A 230 6.18 14.17 -4.90
CA SER A 230 4.73 14.26 -5.19
C SER A 230 3.95 15.01 -4.09
N GLY A 231 4.62 15.40 -3.00
CA GLY A 231 3.98 15.94 -1.82
C GLY A 231 3.34 14.85 -0.94
N PHE A 232 3.00 15.24 0.28
CA PHE A 232 2.26 14.37 1.19
C PHE A 232 0.79 14.22 0.78
N GLY A 233 0.16 13.14 1.23
CA GLY A 233 -1.27 12.91 1.09
C GLY A 233 -2.10 13.89 1.92
N PRO A 234 -3.41 14.01 1.62
CA PRO A 234 -4.30 15.03 2.19
C PRO A 234 -4.51 14.88 3.70
N LEU A 235 -4.30 13.68 4.28
CA LEU A 235 -4.43 13.46 5.72
C LEU A 235 -3.16 13.82 6.49
N PHE A 236 -2.05 14.11 5.81
CA PHE A 236 -0.82 14.45 6.49
C PHE A 236 -0.98 15.76 7.28
N PRO A 237 -0.46 15.88 8.51
CA PRO A 237 -0.82 16.99 9.40
C PRO A 237 -0.48 18.37 8.82
N VAL A 238 0.71 18.51 8.22
CA VAL A 238 1.13 19.79 7.62
C VAL A 238 0.20 20.22 6.49
N LYS A 239 -0.19 19.28 5.64
CA LYS A 239 -1.04 19.54 4.47
C LYS A 239 -2.50 19.81 4.88
N SER A 240 -3.06 18.94 5.73
CA SER A 240 -4.44 19.11 6.22
C SER A 240 -4.64 20.38 7.05
N MET A 241 -3.64 20.84 7.81
CA MET A 241 -3.72 22.14 8.50
C MET A 241 -3.77 23.30 7.51
N ALA A 242 -2.95 23.26 6.46
CA ALA A 242 -2.90 24.32 5.45
C ALA A 242 -4.19 24.37 4.61
N GLU A 243 -4.65 23.22 4.10
CA GLU A 243 -5.80 23.12 3.20
C GLU A 243 -7.15 23.28 3.91
N PHE A 244 -7.30 22.79 5.15
CA PHE A 244 -8.58 22.79 5.87
C PHE A 244 -8.61 23.73 7.07
N HIS A 245 -7.58 24.56 7.24
CA HIS A 245 -7.43 25.50 8.37
C HIS A 245 -7.63 24.83 9.74
N LEU A 246 -7.11 23.60 9.87
CA LEU A 246 -7.23 22.81 11.09
C LEU A 246 -6.16 23.20 12.11
N THR A 247 -6.52 23.07 13.39
CA THR A 247 -5.53 23.03 14.47
C THR A 247 -4.70 21.73 14.37
N ARG A 248 -3.49 21.73 14.98
CA ARG A 248 -2.66 20.52 15.07
C ARG A 248 -3.41 19.32 15.65
N ALA A 249 -4.21 19.54 16.70
CA ALA A 249 -4.99 18.49 17.33
C ALA A 249 -6.07 17.92 16.39
N GLN A 250 -6.73 18.77 15.61
CA GLN A 250 -7.72 18.37 14.62
C GLN A 250 -7.10 17.64 13.43
N ALA A 251 -5.94 18.10 12.95
CA ALA A 251 -5.20 17.44 11.88
C ALA A 251 -4.67 16.06 12.31
N LEU A 252 -4.17 15.94 13.54
CA LEU A 252 -3.80 14.65 14.12
C LEU A 252 -5.03 13.75 14.32
N HIS A 253 -6.16 14.31 14.76
CA HIS A 253 -7.42 13.56 14.84
C HIS A 253 -7.86 13.06 13.47
N LEU A 254 -7.77 13.89 12.43
CA LEU A 254 -8.09 13.53 11.05
C LEU A 254 -7.16 12.43 10.52
N LEU A 255 -5.84 12.56 10.69
CA LEU A 255 -4.89 11.51 10.33
C LEU A 255 -5.19 10.21 11.08
N TYR A 256 -5.53 10.32 12.36
CA TYR A 256 -5.78 9.17 13.21
C TYR A 256 -7.10 8.48 12.85
N THR A 257 -8.22 9.19 12.89
CA THR A 257 -9.56 8.59 12.73
C THR A 257 -10.05 8.57 11.29
N GLY A 258 -9.43 9.34 10.40
CA GLY A 258 -9.96 9.68 9.09
C GLY A 258 -11.18 10.61 9.15
N GLN A 259 -11.72 10.94 10.34
CA GLN A 259 -12.93 11.75 10.42
C GLN A 259 -12.58 13.23 10.49
N PRO A 260 -13.21 14.07 9.66
CA PRO A 260 -13.08 15.51 9.81
C PRO A 260 -13.66 15.95 11.17
N PRO A 261 -13.09 17.00 11.79
CA PRO A 261 -13.61 17.57 13.02
C PRO A 261 -15.08 18.01 12.91
N LYS A 262 -15.80 18.04 14.03
CA LYS A 262 -17.21 18.45 14.08
C LYS A 262 -17.46 19.82 13.44
N SER A 263 -16.56 20.78 13.62
CA SER A 263 -16.67 22.13 13.02
C SER A 263 -16.77 22.12 11.49
N ILE A 264 -16.09 21.19 10.82
CA ILE A 264 -16.18 20.99 9.37
C ILE A 264 -17.43 20.18 9.02
N ARG A 265 -17.79 19.24 9.87
CA ARG A 265 -18.91 18.31 9.67
C ARG A 265 -20.29 18.96 9.87
N GLU A 266 -20.38 19.97 10.73
CA GLU A 266 -21.62 20.66 11.10
C GLU A 266 -21.83 21.96 10.30
N SER A 267 -20.77 22.64 9.84
CA SER A 267 -20.89 23.79 8.92
C SER A 267 -21.26 23.38 7.48
N LYS A 268 -21.08 22.10 7.14
CA LYS A 268 -21.38 21.50 5.83
C LYS A 268 -22.18 20.21 5.97
N ALA A 269 -23.29 20.28 6.71
CA ALA A 269 -24.18 19.13 6.89
C ALA A 269 -24.69 18.54 5.56
N ASP A 270 -24.65 19.29 4.45
CA ASP A 270 -25.06 18.80 3.13
C ASP A 270 -23.93 18.61 2.10
N ASP A 271 -22.66 18.90 2.41
CA ASP A 271 -21.67 19.01 1.32
C ASP A 271 -20.23 18.60 1.68
N ILE A 272 -20.11 17.41 2.26
CA ILE A 272 -18.81 16.72 2.36
C ILE A 272 -18.29 16.32 0.97
N ASN A 273 -19.21 16.13 0.01
CA ASN A 273 -18.90 15.87 -1.38
C ASN A 273 -18.29 17.11 -2.06
N ASP A 274 -18.74 18.34 -1.79
CA ASP A 274 -18.08 19.56 -2.27
C ASP A 274 -16.64 19.71 -1.79
N VAL A 275 -16.35 19.34 -0.54
CA VAL A 275 -14.98 19.42 -0.01
C VAL A 275 -14.10 18.45 -0.78
N ILE A 276 -14.62 17.26 -1.06
CA ILE A 276 -13.95 16.23 -1.85
C ILE A 276 -13.80 16.69 -3.31
N GLU A 277 -14.83 17.27 -3.91
CA GLU A 277 -14.81 17.81 -5.28
C GLU A 277 -13.86 19.01 -5.42
N ARG A 278 -13.76 19.88 -4.41
CA ARG A 278 -12.79 21.00 -4.39
C ARG A 278 -11.36 20.49 -4.29
N ILE A 279 -11.09 19.48 -3.45
CA ILE A 279 -9.79 18.79 -3.42
C ILE A 279 -9.48 18.18 -4.79
N GLN A 280 -10.47 17.56 -5.44
CA GLN A 280 -10.33 16.97 -6.78
C GLN A 280 -10.06 18.03 -7.87
N ALA A 281 -10.75 19.17 -7.82
CA ALA A 281 -10.61 20.28 -8.77
C ALA A 281 -9.28 21.01 -8.62
N GLU A 282 -8.83 21.25 -7.39
CA GLU A 282 -7.58 21.97 -7.12
C GLU A 282 -6.34 21.13 -7.47
N HIS A 283 -6.39 19.81 -7.22
CA HIS A 283 -5.35 18.88 -7.68
C HIS A 283 -5.26 18.83 -9.21
N GLY A 284 -6.41 18.80 -9.91
CA GLY A 284 -6.45 18.86 -11.38
C GLY A 284 -5.89 20.18 -11.93
N ARG A 285 -6.17 21.30 -11.25
CA ARG A 285 -5.70 22.64 -11.62
C ARG A 285 -4.19 22.78 -11.44
N LEU A 286 -3.62 22.27 -10.35
CA LEU A 286 -2.17 22.26 -10.10
C LEU A 286 -1.41 21.38 -11.12
N ILE A 287 -1.98 20.24 -11.52
CA ILE A 287 -1.43 19.40 -12.60
C ILE A 287 -1.44 20.15 -13.94
N THR A 288 -2.54 20.84 -14.24
CA THR A 288 -2.67 21.63 -15.48
C THR A 288 -1.65 22.77 -15.50
N LEU A 289 -1.41 23.43 -14.37
CA LEU A 289 -0.41 24.48 -14.23
C LEU A 289 1.02 23.94 -14.34
N ALA A 290 1.30 22.78 -13.74
CA ALA A 290 2.60 22.11 -13.85
C ALA A 290 2.87 21.62 -15.28
N GLN A 291 1.85 21.13 -15.99
CA GLN A 291 1.94 20.72 -17.40
C GLN A 291 2.08 21.91 -18.35
N LYS A 292 1.40 23.03 -18.08
CA LYS A 292 1.58 24.29 -18.84
C LYS A 292 2.96 24.89 -18.62
N SER A 293 3.46 24.86 -17.40
CA SER A 293 4.83 25.27 -17.05
C SER A 293 5.90 24.40 -17.72
N ALA A 294 5.71 23.06 -17.73
CA ALA A 294 6.63 22.12 -18.38
C ALA A 294 6.56 22.11 -19.91
N SER A 295 5.47 22.60 -20.52
CA SER A 295 5.31 22.69 -21.97
C SER A 295 5.68 24.06 -22.57
N GLY A 296 6.19 24.99 -21.75
CA GLY A 296 6.63 26.32 -22.20
C GLY A 296 5.51 27.23 -22.71
N LYS A 297 4.24 26.87 -22.48
CA LYS A 297 3.09 27.71 -22.87
C LYS A 297 2.73 28.64 -21.71
N VAL A 298 3.08 29.91 -21.87
CA VAL A 298 2.66 31.01 -20.98
C VAL A 298 1.12 31.00 -20.87
N PRO A 299 0.52 31.06 -19.67
CA PRO A 299 -0.93 31.19 -19.54
C PRO A 299 -1.40 32.55 -20.06
N ASP A 300 -2.51 32.58 -20.80
CA ASP A 300 -3.16 33.82 -21.22
C ASP A 300 -3.39 34.77 -20.03
N SER A 301 -3.15 36.05 -20.28
CA SER A 301 -3.16 37.16 -19.32
C SER A 301 -4.47 37.38 -18.56
N ASP A 302 -5.54 36.67 -18.93
CA ASP A 302 -6.88 36.86 -18.39
C ASP A 302 -7.11 36.14 -17.05
N VAL A 303 -6.17 35.30 -16.60
CA VAL A 303 -6.27 34.58 -15.31
C VAL A 303 -5.59 35.34 -14.15
N ILE A 304 -4.86 36.42 -14.43
CA ILE A 304 -4.11 37.18 -13.41
C ILE A 304 -4.93 38.35 -12.82
N GLN A 305 -6.03 38.77 -13.45
CA GLN A 305 -6.86 39.85 -12.92
C GLN A 305 -8.10 39.33 -12.19
N GLY A 306 -7.93 39.01 -10.90
CA GLY A 306 -9.01 39.22 -9.95
C GLY A 306 -9.15 40.72 -9.69
N ARG A 307 -10.21 41.34 -10.19
CA ARG A 307 -10.74 42.61 -9.66
C ARG A 307 -12.25 42.63 -9.75
N ASP A 308 -12.86 42.80 -8.58
CA ASP A 308 -14.25 43.16 -8.37
C ASP A 308 -14.67 44.37 -9.21
N ALA A 309 -15.86 44.31 -9.83
CA ALA A 309 -16.77 45.44 -9.96
C ALA A 309 -18.14 44.99 -10.51
N VAL A 310 -19.18 45.41 -9.77
CA VAL A 310 -20.64 45.35 -9.97
C VAL A 310 -21.35 44.04 -9.60
#